data_AF-A0A7W1AJU9-F1
#
_entry.id   AF-A0A7W1AJU9-F1
#
_cell.length_a   1.000
_cell.length_b   1.000
_cell.length_c   1.000
_cell.angle_alpha   90.00
_cell.angle_beta   90.00
_cell.angle_gamma   90.00
#
_symmetry.space_group_name_H-M   'P 1'
#
loop_
_entity.id
_entity.type
_entity.pdbx_description
1 polymer ?
#
loop_
_entity_poly.entity_id
_entity_poly.type
_entity_poly.pdbx_seq_one_letter_code
_entity_poly.pdbx_strand_id
1 'polypeptide(L)'
;MKWLVAILVLLWSQVAIAKPDLTFAARSGRVTVFAEAELHDTAKELAETAEATLTRIAGDLVGLPAPKEIEVRLVRDSSDLPSIAPGGRGAPEWAIGVAYPDLGIITVATRRGMKWIDPAPTLRHELAHIALGAALRHAPHWLHEGFAYQHSREWSWERAETLAGMAWFGSTIPLDQLDASFPAQEQIAHRAYAQSYDFVGFLSRRGRWEDKEDDGDRWPFRRFLGAIAAGADPDLAARQAFGRPLKQLFDEWRVDLDQRYMLMPMGLFGLAIWIFCALLLTAAYFRRRHQNKRRLAQWDVEEAARHAKAVNVPPYVPWPGEDPFDDDLDDEKPPGPRLMN
;
A
#
# COMPACT_ATOMS: atom_id res chain seq x y z
N MET A 1 35.61 22.35 64.19
CA MET A 1 35.28 22.22 62.75
C MET A 1 34.54 20.90 62.56
N LYS A 2 33.22 20.85 62.74
CA LYS A 2 32.17 21.01 61.71
C LYS A 2 32.40 20.12 60.48
N TRP A 3 31.82 18.93 60.47
CA TRP A 3 31.31 18.28 59.25
C TRP A 3 30.05 17.48 59.61
N LEU A 4 28.90 18.12 59.43
CA LEU A 4 27.58 17.51 59.38
C LEU A 4 27.40 16.98 57.95
N VAL A 5 27.30 15.66 57.78
CA VAL A 5 26.86 15.07 56.52
C VAL A 5 25.35 14.84 56.63
N ALA A 6 24.58 15.64 55.90
CA ALA A 6 23.15 15.47 55.76
C ALA A 6 22.87 14.26 54.85
N ILE A 7 22.21 13.24 55.39
CA ILE A 7 21.68 12.12 54.61
C ILE A 7 20.36 12.59 54.00
N LEU A 8 20.39 12.85 52.69
CA LEU A 8 19.18 13.13 51.91
C LEU A 8 18.58 11.79 51.50
N VAL A 9 17.55 11.35 52.23
CA VAL A 9 16.75 10.18 51.85
C VAL A 9 15.86 10.59 50.67
N LEU A 10 16.30 10.27 49.45
CA LEU A 10 15.48 10.32 48.25
C LEU A 10 14.45 9.17 48.34
N LEU A 11 13.27 9.49 48.87
CA LEU A 11 12.07 8.66 48.74
C LEU A 11 11.69 8.57 47.27
N TRP A 12 12.16 7.53 46.59
CA TRP A 12 11.59 7.10 45.33
C TRP A 12 10.20 6.52 45.66
N SER A 13 9.16 7.35 45.58
CA SER A 13 7.81 6.83 45.50
C SER A 13 7.73 6.05 44.19
N GLN A 14 7.78 4.72 44.28
CA GLN A 14 7.27 3.89 43.21
C GLN A 14 5.80 4.28 43.05
N VAL A 15 5.51 5.07 42.01
CA VAL A 15 4.15 5.13 41.49
C VAL A 15 3.86 3.70 41.06
N ALA A 16 3.15 2.97 41.92
CA ALA A 16 2.53 1.73 41.50
C ALA A 16 1.63 2.13 40.34
N ILE A 17 2.05 1.81 39.11
CA ILE A 17 1.21 1.99 37.93
C ILE A 17 -0.01 1.12 38.22
N ALA A 18 -1.13 1.77 38.52
CA ALA A 18 -2.36 1.09 38.81
C ALA A 18 -2.70 0.24 37.59
N LYS A 19 -3.04 -1.03 37.80
CA LYS A 19 -3.52 -1.87 36.70
C LYS A 19 -4.71 -1.18 36.04
N PRO A 20 -4.79 -1.16 34.71
CA PRO A 20 -5.92 -0.58 34.02
C PRO A 20 -7.20 -1.28 34.47
N ASP A 21 -8.22 -0.47 34.77
CA ASP A 21 -9.54 -0.96 35.17
C ASP A 21 -10.39 -1.17 33.91
N LEU A 22 -10.57 -2.43 33.54
CA LEU A 22 -11.33 -2.82 32.36
C LEU A 22 -12.77 -3.12 32.76
N THR A 23 -13.69 -2.31 32.24
CA THR A 23 -15.13 -2.49 32.45
C THR A 23 -15.80 -2.94 31.17
N PHE A 24 -16.96 -3.60 31.30
CA PHE A 24 -17.77 -4.00 30.15
C PHE A 24 -18.15 -2.76 29.32
N ALA A 25 -17.79 -2.75 28.05
CA ALA A 25 -18.06 -1.63 27.15
C ALA A 25 -19.14 -1.98 26.10
N ALA A 26 -19.04 -3.17 25.49
CA ALA A 26 -19.95 -3.60 24.43
C ALA A 26 -19.97 -5.13 24.25
N ARG A 27 -21.04 -5.64 23.63
CA ARG A 27 -21.12 -7.00 23.10
C ARG A 27 -21.80 -7.01 21.74
N SER A 28 -21.23 -7.74 20.79
CA SER A 28 -21.81 -8.00 19.48
C SER A 28 -21.63 -9.48 19.15
N GLY A 29 -22.74 -10.21 19.08
CA GLY A 29 -22.74 -11.66 18.88
C GLY A 29 -21.90 -12.41 19.92
N ARG A 30 -20.83 -13.05 19.46
CA ARG A 30 -19.84 -13.83 20.21
C ARG A 30 -18.70 -12.99 20.77
N VAL A 31 -18.58 -11.72 20.38
CA VAL A 31 -17.50 -10.82 20.79
C VAL A 31 -17.97 -9.93 21.94
N THR A 32 -17.27 -10.02 23.07
CA THR A 32 -17.47 -9.14 24.23
C THR A 32 -16.23 -8.27 24.40
N VAL A 33 -16.41 -6.96 24.52
CA VAL A 33 -15.30 -6.00 24.64
C VAL A 33 -15.30 -5.36 26.02
N PHE A 34 -14.17 -5.49 26.72
CA PHE A 34 -13.85 -4.80 27.96
C PHE A 34 -12.81 -3.73 27.68
N ALA A 35 -13.01 -2.53 28.23
CA ALA A 35 -12.14 -1.40 27.95
C ALA A 35 -12.03 -0.46 29.15
N GLU A 36 -10.94 0.31 29.18
CA GLU A 36 -10.85 1.51 30.02
C GLU A 36 -11.99 2.47 29.71
N ALA A 37 -12.52 3.17 30.72
CA ALA A 37 -13.73 4.00 30.59
C ALA A 37 -13.67 5.01 29.42
N GLU A 38 -12.50 5.57 29.17
CA GLU A 38 -12.21 6.53 28.10
C GLU A 38 -12.18 5.92 26.68
N LEU A 39 -12.13 4.59 26.55
CA LEU A 39 -12.11 3.88 25.27
C LEU A 39 -13.45 3.20 24.96
N HIS A 40 -14.50 3.44 25.76
CA HIS A 40 -15.80 2.77 25.60
C HIS A 40 -16.45 3.01 24.23
N ASP A 41 -16.31 4.19 23.66
CA ASP A 41 -16.88 4.48 22.33
C ASP A 41 -16.12 3.75 21.22
N THR A 42 -14.78 3.74 21.27
CA THR A 42 -13.94 2.92 20.39
C THR A 42 -14.26 1.43 20.54
N ALA A 43 -14.45 0.95 21.77
CA ALA A 43 -14.80 -0.44 22.05
C ALA A 43 -16.15 -0.85 21.45
N LYS A 44 -17.14 0.04 21.44
CA LYS A 44 -18.44 -0.20 20.77
C LYS A 44 -18.26 -0.33 19.26
N GLU A 45 -17.54 0.58 18.62
CA GLU A 45 -17.26 0.53 17.18
C GLU A 45 -16.52 -0.76 16.78
N LEU A 46 -15.53 -1.15 17.58
CA LEU A 46 -14.80 -2.41 17.39
C LEU A 46 -15.71 -3.63 17.53
N ALA A 47 -16.62 -3.65 18.53
CA ALA A 47 -17.57 -4.74 18.69
C ALA A 47 -18.50 -4.88 17.49
N GLU A 48 -19.04 -3.77 16.97
CA GLU A 48 -19.94 -3.75 15.82
C GLU A 48 -19.27 -4.31 14.56
N THR A 49 -18.00 -4.01 14.34
CA THR A 49 -17.24 -4.45 13.15
C THR A 49 -16.62 -5.84 13.29
N ALA A 50 -16.45 -6.35 14.51
CA ALA A 50 -15.80 -7.63 14.78
C ALA A 50 -16.58 -8.83 14.21
N GLU A 51 -17.91 -8.87 14.34
CA GLU A 51 -18.73 -9.97 13.83
C GLU A 51 -18.75 -10.04 12.30
N ALA A 52 -18.81 -8.89 11.63
CA ALA A 52 -18.68 -8.83 10.17
C ALA A 52 -17.29 -9.35 9.73
N THR A 53 -16.24 -9.02 10.49
CA THR A 53 -14.88 -9.51 10.24
C THR A 53 -14.81 -11.03 10.41
N LEU A 54 -15.36 -11.58 11.50
CA LEU A 54 -15.40 -13.01 11.78
C LEU A 54 -16.20 -13.78 10.72
N THR A 55 -17.34 -13.24 10.27
CA THR A 55 -18.15 -13.84 9.21
C THR A 55 -17.35 -13.97 7.91
N ARG A 56 -16.58 -12.93 7.55
CA ARG A 56 -15.70 -12.97 6.38
C ARG A 56 -14.55 -13.97 6.55
N ILE A 57 -13.94 -14.05 7.74
CA ILE A 57 -12.89 -15.03 8.03
C ILE A 57 -13.44 -16.46 7.95
N ALA A 58 -14.63 -16.71 8.52
CA ALA A 58 -15.31 -18.00 8.48
C ALA A 58 -15.60 -18.47 7.06
N GLY A 59 -15.65 -17.56 6.08
CA GLY A 59 -15.74 -17.88 4.66
C GLY A 59 -14.60 -18.76 4.14
N ASP A 60 -13.43 -18.79 4.80
CA ASP A 60 -12.32 -19.69 4.44
C ASP A 60 -12.19 -20.91 5.36
N LEU A 61 -12.91 -20.91 6.48
CA LEU A 61 -12.87 -21.95 7.50
C LEU A 61 -14.17 -22.77 7.52
N VAL A 62 -14.84 -22.88 6.38
CA VAL A 62 -16.14 -23.56 6.25
C VAL A 62 -16.04 -25.01 6.71
N GLY A 63 -16.88 -25.39 7.66
CA GLY A 63 -16.92 -26.75 8.22
C GLY A 63 -15.83 -27.05 9.26
N LEU A 64 -14.99 -26.08 9.62
CA LEU A 64 -13.98 -26.22 10.65
C LEU A 64 -14.48 -25.67 12.01
N PRO A 65 -13.87 -26.10 13.13
CA PRO A 65 -14.20 -25.55 14.43
C PRO A 65 -14.04 -24.03 14.47
N ALA A 66 -15.00 -23.35 15.09
CA ALA A 66 -15.03 -21.90 15.21
C ALA A 66 -15.02 -21.47 16.69
N PRO A 67 -14.48 -20.29 17.02
CA PRO A 67 -14.55 -19.74 18.36
C PRO A 67 -16.02 -19.50 18.75
N LYS A 68 -16.39 -19.96 19.94
CA LYS A 68 -17.75 -19.82 20.49
C LYS A 68 -17.97 -18.49 21.19
N GLU A 69 -16.94 -18.00 21.88
CA GLU A 69 -16.91 -16.73 22.59
C GLU A 69 -15.52 -16.12 22.40
N ILE A 70 -15.49 -14.80 22.26
CA ILE A 70 -14.26 -14.03 22.13
C ILE A 70 -14.34 -12.84 23.08
N GLU A 71 -13.33 -12.71 23.93
CA GLU A 71 -13.15 -11.58 24.82
C GLU A 71 -12.07 -10.67 24.26
N VAL A 72 -12.40 -9.39 24.05
CA VAL A 72 -11.44 -8.36 23.62
C VAL A 72 -11.20 -7.43 24.79
N ARG A 73 -9.94 -7.23 25.16
CA ARG A 73 -9.49 -6.32 26.21
C ARG A 73 -8.76 -5.15 25.57
N LEU A 74 -9.32 -3.95 25.70
CA LEU A 74 -8.80 -2.74 25.08
C LEU A 74 -8.17 -1.83 26.14
N VAL A 75 -6.89 -1.51 25.96
CA VAL A 75 -6.15 -0.55 26.80
C VAL A 75 -5.66 0.63 25.98
N ARG A 76 -5.32 1.73 26.66
CA ARG A 76 -4.73 2.89 26.03
C ARG A 76 -3.32 2.57 25.56
N ASP A 77 -2.43 2.20 26.47
CA ASP A 77 -1.01 2.06 26.16
C ASP A 77 -0.59 0.59 26.00
N SER A 78 0.26 0.32 25.00
CA SER A 78 0.84 -1.01 24.78
C SER A 78 1.61 -1.55 26.00
N SER A 79 2.17 -0.67 26.82
CA SER A 79 2.88 -1.07 28.05
C SER A 79 1.99 -1.74 29.09
N ASP A 80 0.67 -1.57 28.99
CA ASP A 80 -0.31 -2.20 29.88
C ASP A 80 -0.75 -3.60 29.41
N LEU A 81 -0.46 -4.00 28.17
CA LEU A 81 -0.85 -5.30 27.61
C LEU A 81 -0.41 -6.49 28.48
N PRO A 82 0.82 -6.55 29.03
CA PRO A 82 1.22 -7.65 29.90
C PRO A 82 0.37 -7.76 31.18
N SER A 83 -0.17 -6.65 31.66
CA SER A 83 -0.97 -6.59 32.90
C SER A 83 -2.41 -7.09 32.72
N ILE A 84 -2.94 -6.98 31.49
CA ILE A 84 -4.28 -7.44 31.10
C ILE A 84 -4.26 -8.76 30.33
N ALA A 85 -3.08 -9.32 30.08
CA ALA A 85 -2.94 -10.65 29.50
C ALA A 85 -3.59 -11.73 30.38
N PRO A 86 -4.07 -12.85 29.81
CA PRO A 86 -4.51 -13.99 30.60
C PRO A 86 -3.40 -14.50 31.53
N GLY A 87 -3.80 -15.02 32.69
CA GLY A 87 -2.87 -15.41 33.76
C GLY A 87 -1.73 -16.31 33.27
N GLY A 88 -0.49 -15.88 33.47
CA GLY A 88 0.72 -16.63 33.13
C GLY A 88 1.14 -16.58 31.66
N ARG A 89 0.44 -15.86 30.77
CA ARG A 89 0.81 -15.74 29.35
C ARG A 89 1.77 -14.57 29.06
N GLY A 90 1.57 -13.43 29.72
CA GLY A 90 2.28 -12.18 29.42
C GLY A 90 1.98 -11.66 28.00
N ALA A 91 2.62 -10.58 27.60
CA ALA A 91 2.57 -10.04 26.24
C ALA A 91 3.96 -9.55 25.82
N PRO A 92 4.35 -9.66 24.54
CA PRO A 92 5.62 -9.10 24.07
C PRO A 92 5.64 -7.57 24.22
N GLU A 93 6.77 -7.00 24.65
CA GLU A 93 6.89 -5.54 24.89
C GLU A 93 6.66 -4.69 23.64
N TRP A 94 6.90 -5.25 22.46
CA TRP A 94 6.73 -4.58 21.17
C TRP A 94 5.30 -4.65 20.62
N ALA A 95 4.45 -5.49 21.22
CA ALA A 95 3.12 -5.80 20.70
C ALA A 95 2.16 -4.61 20.84
N ILE A 96 1.27 -4.47 19.86
CA ILE A 96 0.11 -3.57 19.92
C ILE A 96 -1.20 -4.36 20.01
N GLY A 97 -1.16 -5.65 19.67
CA GLY A 97 -2.22 -6.63 19.82
C GLY A 97 -1.61 -7.99 20.14
N VAL A 98 -2.35 -8.83 20.86
CA VAL A 98 -2.00 -10.24 21.08
C VAL A 98 -3.27 -11.08 21.13
N ALA A 99 -3.32 -12.13 20.33
CA ALA A 99 -4.32 -13.18 20.40
C ALA A 99 -3.86 -14.35 21.27
N TYR A 100 -4.79 -14.89 22.05
CA TYR A 100 -4.67 -16.14 22.81
C TYR A 100 -5.75 -17.11 22.32
N PRO A 101 -5.54 -17.81 21.18
CA PRO A 101 -6.59 -18.56 20.47
C PRO A 101 -7.27 -19.63 21.31
N ASP A 102 -6.51 -20.33 22.15
CA ASP A 102 -7.02 -21.41 22.99
C ASP A 102 -7.90 -20.92 24.16
N LEU A 103 -7.81 -19.62 24.48
CA LEU A 103 -8.64 -18.96 25.50
C LEU A 103 -9.75 -18.10 24.89
N GLY A 104 -9.71 -17.84 23.57
CA GLY A 104 -10.61 -16.89 22.93
C GLY A 104 -10.40 -15.45 23.41
N ILE A 105 -9.20 -15.09 23.85
CA ILE A 105 -8.92 -13.75 24.39
C ILE A 105 -8.04 -12.98 23.41
N ILE A 106 -8.36 -11.71 23.18
CA ILE A 106 -7.55 -10.76 22.44
C ILE A 106 -7.25 -9.56 23.36
N THR A 107 -6.02 -9.11 23.40
CA THR A 107 -5.63 -7.84 24.03
C THR A 107 -5.19 -6.86 22.95
N VAL A 108 -5.69 -5.62 22.94
CA VAL A 108 -5.33 -4.58 21.97
C VAL A 108 -5.05 -3.27 22.69
N ALA A 109 -4.04 -2.54 22.21
CA ALA A 109 -3.74 -1.19 22.66
C ALA A 109 -4.00 -0.15 21.55
N THR A 110 -4.40 1.06 21.96
CA THR A 110 -4.68 2.17 21.02
C THR A 110 -3.49 3.14 20.86
N ARG A 111 -2.40 2.89 21.59
CA ARG A 111 -1.23 3.77 21.62
C ARG A 111 0.05 2.99 21.87
N ARG A 112 1.13 3.42 21.22
CA ARG A 112 2.51 2.97 21.49
C ARG A 112 3.42 4.17 21.71
N GLY A 113 3.89 4.35 22.94
CA GLY A 113 4.72 5.50 23.32
C GLY A 113 3.98 6.82 23.11
N MET A 114 4.40 7.64 22.14
CA MET A 114 3.70 8.91 21.81
C MET A 114 2.74 8.79 20.62
N LYS A 115 2.68 7.64 19.95
CA LYS A 115 1.93 7.45 18.72
C LYS A 115 0.58 6.78 19.00
N TRP A 116 -0.51 7.45 18.63
CA TRP A 116 -1.84 6.84 18.54
C TRP A 116 -1.91 5.90 17.33
N ILE A 117 -2.58 4.77 17.53
CA ILE A 117 -2.73 3.70 16.55
C ILE A 117 -4.21 3.36 16.47
N ASP A 118 -4.75 3.29 15.26
CA ASP A 118 -6.09 2.76 15.03
C ASP A 118 -6.12 1.27 15.46
N PRO A 119 -6.93 0.87 16.45
CA PRO A 119 -6.98 -0.51 16.90
C PRO A 119 -7.73 -1.44 15.93
N ALA A 120 -8.48 -0.91 14.95
CA ALA A 120 -9.32 -1.73 14.09
C ALA A 120 -8.53 -2.70 13.18
N PRO A 121 -7.45 -2.29 12.48
CA PRO A 121 -6.60 -3.21 11.72
C PRO A 121 -5.99 -4.31 12.60
N THR A 122 -5.47 -3.93 13.77
CA THR A 122 -4.93 -4.86 14.77
C THR A 122 -5.97 -5.87 15.19
N LEU A 123 -7.18 -5.42 15.58
CA LEU A 123 -8.25 -6.34 15.99
C LEU A 123 -8.62 -7.32 14.86
N ARG A 124 -8.69 -6.86 13.59
CA ARG A 124 -8.97 -7.77 12.46
C ARG A 124 -7.89 -8.84 12.27
N HIS A 125 -6.62 -8.46 12.50
CA HIS A 125 -5.49 -9.38 12.48
C HIS A 125 -5.61 -10.41 13.62
N GLU A 126 -5.81 -9.96 14.86
CA GLU A 126 -5.94 -10.84 16.02
C GLU A 126 -7.17 -11.76 15.93
N LEU A 127 -8.30 -11.27 15.42
CA LEU A 127 -9.49 -12.10 15.16
C LEU A 127 -9.20 -13.23 14.17
N ALA A 128 -8.33 -13.01 13.19
CA ALA A 128 -7.91 -14.05 12.26
C ALA A 128 -7.03 -15.10 12.96
N HIS A 129 -6.16 -14.71 13.89
CA HIS A 129 -5.45 -15.66 14.75
C HIS A 129 -6.39 -16.48 15.64
N ILE A 130 -7.38 -15.86 16.29
CA ILE A 130 -8.38 -16.58 17.09
C ILE A 130 -9.15 -17.59 16.23
N ALA A 131 -9.64 -17.15 15.07
CA ALA A 131 -10.44 -18.01 14.19
C ALA A 131 -9.60 -19.17 13.62
N LEU A 132 -8.39 -18.88 13.14
CA LEU A 132 -7.51 -19.91 12.59
C LEU A 132 -7.02 -20.87 13.68
N GLY A 133 -6.66 -20.37 14.87
CA GLY A 133 -6.22 -21.21 15.98
C GLY A 133 -7.34 -22.09 16.56
N ALA A 134 -8.59 -21.66 16.46
CA ALA A 134 -9.73 -22.53 16.75
C ALA A 134 -9.88 -23.64 15.68
N ALA A 135 -9.67 -23.31 14.40
CA ALA A 135 -9.82 -24.23 13.29
C ALA A 135 -8.67 -25.23 13.16
N LEU A 136 -7.43 -24.78 13.39
CA LEU A 136 -6.19 -25.53 13.22
C LEU A 136 -5.45 -25.62 14.56
N ARG A 137 -5.33 -26.83 15.11
CA ARG A 137 -4.55 -27.05 16.35
C ARG A 137 -3.06 -26.80 16.17
N HIS A 138 -2.54 -27.15 14.99
CA HIS A 138 -1.15 -26.96 14.60
C HIS A 138 -1.11 -26.47 13.17
N ALA A 139 -0.42 -25.37 12.93
CA ALA A 139 -0.10 -24.90 11.59
C ALA A 139 1.30 -24.25 11.59
N PRO A 140 1.99 -24.27 10.44
CA PRO A 140 3.21 -23.50 10.24
C PRO A 140 3.02 -22.02 10.59
N HIS A 141 4.08 -21.37 11.09
CA HIS A 141 4.04 -19.94 11.42
C HIS A 141 3.71 -19.10 10.18
N TRP A 142 4.27 -19.44 9.03
CA TRP A 142 3.95 -18.73 7.77
C TRP A 142 2.46 -18.78 7.41
N LEU A 143 1.76 -19.87 7.75
CA LEU A 143 0.33 -19.98 7.47
C LEU A 143 -0.47 -19.14 8.45
N HIS A 144 -0.12 -19.16 9.74
CA HIS A 144 -0.76 -18.31 10.76
C HIS A 144 -0.66 -16.83 10.41
N GLU A 145 0.56 -16.36 10.14
CA GLU A 145 0.85 -14.96 9.86
C GLU A 145 0.27 -14.53 8.52
N GLY A 146 0.48 -15.33 7.47
CA GLY A 146 -0.04 -15.00 6.14
C GLY A 146 -1.57 -14.92 6.11
N PHE A 147 -2.26 -15.84 6.80
CA PHE A 147 -3.70 -15.81 6.94
C PHE A 147 -4.18 -14.58 7.72
N ALA A 148 -3.52 -14.24 8.84
CA ALA A 148 -3.88 -13.08 9.65
C ALA A 148 -3.74 -11.77 8.86
N TYR A 149 -2.62 -11.56 8.16
CA TYR A 149 -2.43 -10.40 7.29
C TYR A 149 -3.40 -10.37 6.11
N GLN A 150 -3.72 -11.52 5.53
CA GLN A 150 -4.71 -11.57 4.46
C GLN A 150 -6.09 -11.09 4.93
N HIS A 151 -6.45 -11.40 6.17
CA HIS A 151 -7.73 -11.01 6.75
C HIS A 151 -7.70 -9.65 7.46
N SER A 152 -6.55 -9.05 7.79
CA SER A 152 -6.52 -7.70 8.37
C SER A 152 -6.89 -6.60 7.35
N ARG A 153 -6.78 -6.90 6.05
CA ARG A 153 -7.03 -5.99 4.90
C ARG A 153 -6.21 -4.70 4.95
N GLU A 154 -5.04 -4.75 5.58
CA GLU A 154 -4.14 -3.61 5.67
C GLU A 154 -3.17 -3.58 4.48
N TRP A 155 -3.32 -2.56 3.64
CA TRP A 155 -2.31 -2.23 2.64
C TRP A 155 -1.11 -1.57 3.33
N SER A 156 0.09 -2.13 3.14
CA SER A 156 1.34 -1.56 3.62
C SER A 156 2.27 -1.32 2.46
N TRP A 157 2.77 -0.08 2.36
CA TRP A 157 3.74 0.29 1.33
C TRP A 157 5.09 -0.37 1.58
N GLU A 158 5.49 -0.49 2.84
CA GLU A 158 6.72 -1.16 3.27
C GLU A 158 6.69 -2.65 2.91
N ARG A 159 5.54 -3.32 3.05
CA ARG A 159 5.37 -4.72 2.62
C ARG A 159 5.46 -4.83 1.09
N ALA A 160 4.82 -3.92 0.35
CA ALA A 160 4.88 -3.90 -1.10
C ALA A 160 6.31 -3.67 -1.61
N GLU A 161 7.06 -2.74 -1.01
CA GLU A 161 8.47 -2.48 -1.31
C GLU A 161 9.34 -3.71 -1.01
N THR A 162 9.11 -4.37 0.13
CA THR A 162 9.82 -5.59 0.52
C THR A 162 9.60 -6.71 -0.51
N LEU A 163 8.35 -6.96 -0.91
CA LEU A 163 8.00 -7.96 -1.93
C LEU A 163 8.61 -7.63 -3.29
N ALA A 164 8.59 -6.35 -3.67
CA ALA A 164 9.18 -5.90 -4.93
C ALA A 164 10.70 -6.10 -4.93
N GLY A 165 11.38 -5.78 -3.82
CA GLY A 165 12.80 -6.07 -3.63
C GLY A 165 13.12 -7.57 -3.69
N MET A 166 12.26 -8.43 -3.14
CA MET A 166 12.41 -9.88 -3.26
C MET A 166 12.36 -10.34 -4.73
N ALA A 167 11.39 -9.83 -5.49
CA ALA A 167 11.23 -10.13 -6.90
C ALA A 167 12.45 -9.69 -7.72
N TRP A 168 12.91 -8.44 -7.56
CA TRP A 168 14.05 -7.93 -8.35
C TRP A 168 15.38 -8.59 -8.03
N PHE A 169 15.63 -8.91 -6.77
CA PHE A 169 16.93 -9.44 -6.33
C PHE A 169 16.92 -10.96 -6.12
N GLY A 170 15.80 -11.65 -6.39
CA GLY A 170 15.67 -13.09 -6.16
C GLY A 170 15.90 -13.51 -4.71
N SER A 171 15.55 -12.65 -3.75
CA SER A 171 15.93 -12.77 -2.33
C SER A 171 14.82 -13.34 -1.43
N THR A 172 13.93 -14.15 -2.01
CA THR A 172 12.89 -14.88 -1.26
C THR A 172 13.51 -15.89 -0.31
N ILE A 173 12.89 -16.06 0.86
CA ILE A 173 13.31 -17.03 1.87
C ILE A 173 12.90 -18.44 1.37
N PRO A 174 13.79 -19.44 1.37
CA PRO A 174 13.41 -20.82 1.05
C PRO A 174 12.27 -21.34 1.95
N LEU A 175 11.34 -22.11 1.39
CA LEU A 175 10.15 -22.59 2.10
C LEU A 175 10.50 -23.38 3.38
N ASP A 176 11.54 -24.20 3.33
CA ASP A 176 12.06 -25.01 4.44
C ASP A 176 12.69 -24.17 5.56
N GLN A 177 13.06 -22.93 5.27
CA GLN A 177 13.64 -21.98 6.23
C GLN A 177 12.63 -20.94 6.72
N LEU A 178 11.46 -20.84 6.08
CA LEU A 178 10.52 -19.75 6.30
C LEU A 178 10.02 -19.69 7.74
N ASP A 179 9.63 -20.83 8.31
CA ASP A 179 9.16 -20.90 9.71
C ASP A 179 10.24 -20.54 10.73
N ALA A 180 11.51 -20.84 10.44
CA ALA A 180 12.65 -20.50 11.30
C ALA A 180 13.15 -19.06 11.11
N SER A 181 12.64 -18.35 10.10
CA SER A 181 13.10 -16.99 9.74
C SER A 181 12.28 -15.89 10.39
N PHE A 182 11.28 -16.20 11.21
CA PHE A 182 10.49 -15.18 11.89
C PHE A 182 11.32 -14.49 12.98
N PRO A 183 11.32 -13.15 13.02
CA PRO A 183 12.06 -12.39 14.02
C PRO A 183 11.40 -12.54 15.39
N ALA A 184 12.17 -12.27 16.46
CA ALA A 184 11.62 -12.22 17.82
C ALA A 184 10.64 -11.05 18.05
N GLN A 185 10.60 -10.08 17.12
CA GLN A 185 9.72 -8.92 17.18
C GLN A 185 8.95 -8.78 15.87
N GLU A 186 7.64 -8.62 15.93
CA GLU A 186 6.85 -8.45 14.74
C GLU A 186 7.18 -7.13 14.04
N GLN A 187 7.50 -7.24 12.75
CA GLN A 187 7.80 -6.12 11.89
C GLN A 187 7.15 -6.37 10.53
N ILE A 188 6.23 -5.49 10.14
CA ILE A 188 5.47 -5.61 8.89
C ILE A 188 6.39 -5.71 7.66
N ALA A 189 7.52 -5.00 7.67
CA ALA A 189 8.52 -4.99 6.60
C ALA A 189 9.49 -6.19 6.66
N HIS A 190 9.42 -7.01 7.70
CA HIS A 190 10.30 -8.17 7.79
C HIS A 190 9.89 -9.21 6.75
N ARG A 191 10.92 -9.74 6.06
CA ARG A 191 10.78 -10.58 4.88
C ARG A 191 9.85 -11.78 5.10
N ALA A 192 9.95 -12.45 6.25
CA ALA A 192 9.11 -13.61 6.57
C ALA A 192 7.61 -13.28 6.58
N TYR A 193 7.19 -12.17 7.19
CA TYR A 193 5.78 -11.76 7.21
C TYR A 193 5.29 -11.33 5.83
N ALA A 194 6.07 -10.53 5.11
CA ALA A 194 5.73 -10.08 3.77
C ALA A 194 5.54 -11.26 2.80
N GLN A 195 6.49 -12.20 2.81
CA GLN A 195 6.45 -13.42 2.01
C GLN A 195 5.28 -14.33 2.40
N SER A 196 5.03 -14.49 3.70
CA SER A 196 3.92 -15.33 4.19
C SER A 196 2.56 -14.79 3.76
N TYR A 197 2.35 -13.47 3.89
CA TYR A 197 1.16 -12.78 3.40
C TYR A 197 0.93 -13.04 1.90
N ASP A 198 1.96 -12.84 1.08
CA ASP A 198 1.81 -12.94 -0.37
C ASP A 198 1.66 -14.40 -0.84
N PHE A 199 2.37 -15.34 -0.21
CA PHE A 199 2.26 -16.77 -0.52
C PHE A 199 0.91 -17.36 -0.08
N VAL A 200 0.42 -17.07 1.13
CA VAL A 200 -0.94 -17.47 1.54
C VAL A 200 -1.98 -16.81 0.65
N GLY A 201 -1.78 -15.54 0.32
CA GLY A 201 -2.61 -14.81 -0.63
C GLY A 201 -2.68 -15.51 -1.99
N PHE A 202 -1.55 -15.97 -2.52
CA PHE A 202 -1.46 -16.79 -3.74
C PHE A 202 -2.25 -18.09 -3.60
N LEU A 203 -1.97 -18.91 -2.57
CA LEU A 203 -2.68 -20.18 -2.34
C LEU A 203 -4.20 -19.99 -2.25
N SER A 204 -4.64 -18.86 -1.69
CA SER A 204 -6.06 -18.57 -1.50
C SER A 204 -6.82 -18.19 -2.77
N ARG A 205 -6.09 -17.81 -3.83
CA ARG A 205 -6.64 -17.49 -5.16
C ARG A 205 -6.27 -18.54 -6.19
N ARG A 206 -5.35 -19.44 -5.85
CA ARG A 206 -4.85 -20.49 -6.73
C ARG A 206 -5.93 -21.55 -6.89
N GLY A 207 -6.32 -21.80 -8.14
CA GLY A 207 -7.20 -22.89 -8.51
C GLY A 207 -6.60 -24.28 -8.24
N ARG A 208 -7.35 -25.33 -8.55
CA ARG A 208 -6.91 -26.72 -8.32
C ARG A 208 -5.91 -27.17 -9.37
N TRP A 209 -6.07 -26.72 -10.62
CA TRP A 209 -5.31 -27.22 -11.76
C TRP A 209 -4.21 -26.25 -12.17
N GLU A 210 -3.25 -26.66 -13.00
CA GLU A 210 -2.15 -25.75 -13.41
C GLU A 210 -2.62 -24.62 -14.34
N ASP A 211 -3.64 -24.89 -15.15
CA ASP A 211 -4.30 -23.82 -15.88
C ASP A 211 -4.96 -22.83 -14.91
N LYS A 212 -5.11 -21.59 -15.36
CA LYS A 212 -5.66 -20.51 -14.53
C LYS A 212 -7.18 -20.38 -14.70
N GLU A 213 -7.86 -21.38 -15.27
CA GLU A 213 -9.28 -21.29 -15.58
C GLU A 213 -10.13 -21.28 -14.30
N ASP A 214 -9.66 -21.97 -13.25
CA ASP A 214 -10.29 -22.03 -11.94
C ASP A 214 -9.62 -21.15 -10.87
N ASP A 215 -8.68 -20.29 -11.27
CA ASP A 215 -8.13 -19.27 -10.37
C ASP A 215 -9.25 -18.34 -9.86
N GLY A 216 -9.20 -18.04 -8.57
CA GLY A 216 -10.25 -17.32 -7.84
C GLY A 216 -11.25 -18.25 -7.14
N ASP A 217 -11.33 -19.53 -7.52
CA ASP A 217 -12.01 -20.51 -6.70
C ASP A 217 -11.21 -20.75 -5.41
N ARG A 218 -11.85 -20.50 -4.27
CA ARG A 218 -11.25 -20.67 -2.94
C ARG A 218 -11.48 -22.08 -2.38
N TRP A 219 -12.21 -22.94 -3.08
CA TRP A 219 -12.43 -24.32 -2.66
C TRP A 219 -11.11 -25.10 -2.41
N PRO A 220 -10.07 -25.02 -3.27
CA PRO A 220 -8.79 -25.68 -3.02
C PRO A 220 -8.16 -25.20 -1.71
N PHE A 221 -8.16 -23.89 -1.47
CA PHE A 221 -7.62 -23.33 -0.23
C PHE A 221 -8.39 -23.80 1.02
N ARG A 222 -9.73 -23.83 0.97
CA ARG A 222 -10.55 -24.39 2.06
C ARG A 222 -10.26 -25.87 2.29
N ARG A 223 -10.09 -26.64 1.21
CA ARG A 223 -9.73 -28.06 1.26
C ARG A 223 -8.35 -28.26 1.92
N PHE A 224 -7.39 -27.40 1.60
CA PHE A 224 -6.05 -27.37 2.19
C PHE A 224 -6.11 -27.12 3.70
N LEU A 225 -6.82 -26.08 4.14
CA LEU A 225 -7.02 -25.80 5.56
C LEU A 225 -7.73 -26.95 6.28
N GLY A 226 -8.73 -27.57 5.65
CA GLY A 226 -9.42 -28.73 6.22
C GLY A 226 -8.55 -29.99 6.35
N ALA A 227 -7.60 -30.21 5.43
CA ALA A 227 -6.64 -31.30 5.55
C ALA A 227 -5.64 -31.06 6.70
N ILE A 228 -5.17 -29.81 6.86
CA ILE A 228 -4.33 -29.44 8.01
C ILE A 228 -5.09 -29.58 9.33
N ALA A 229 -6.36 -29.16 9.39
CA ALA A 229 -7.21 -29.35 10.55
C ALA A 229 -7.35 -30.83 10.95
N ALA A 230 -7.34 -31.73 9.96
CA ALA A 230 -7.37 -33.18 10.16
C ALA A 230 -6.00 -33.79 10.54
N GLY A 231 -4.94 -32.98 10.65
CA GLY A 231 -3.60 -33.40 11.05
C GLY A 231 -2.68 -33.81 9.90
N ALA A 232 -3.06 -33.56 8.65
CA ALA A 232 -2.14 -33.75 7.52
C ALA A 232 -1.00 -32.71 7.60
N ASP A 233 0.22 -33.13 7.24
CA ASP A 233 1.31 -32.18 7.03
C ASP A 233 1.00 -31.26 5.83
N PRO A 234 1.62 -30.07 5.75
CA PRO A 234 1.34 -29.11 4.68
C PRO A 234 1.58 -29.61 3.26
N ASP A 235 2.56 -30.50 3.02
CA ASP A 235 2.83 -31.03 1.68
C ASP A 235 1.73 -32.00 1.25
N LEU A 236 1.31 -32.91 2.16
CA LEU A 236 0.19 -33.80 1.92
C LEU A 236 -1.12 -33.04 1.72
N ALA A 237 -1.39 -32.02 2.55
CA ALA A 237 -2.56 -31.16 2.41
C ALA A 237 -2.58 -30.46 1.04
N ALA A 238 -1.43 -29.94 0.59
CA ALA A 238 -1.29 -29.30 -0.71
C ALA A 238 -1.59 -30.27 -1.87
N ARG A 239 -1.06 -31.50 -1.81
CA ARG A 239 -1.34 -32.53 -2.83
C ARG A 239 -2.82 -32.87 -2.93
N GLN A 240 -3.50 -32.96 -1.79
CA GLN A 240 -4.94 -33.27 -1.76
C GLN A 240 -5.80 -32.12 -2.31
N ALA A 241 -5.41 -30.88 -2.01
CA ALA A 241 -6.16 -29.67 -2.35
C ALA A 241 -5.89 -29.18 -3.78
N PHE A 242 -4.61 -29.03 -4.14
CA PHE A 242 -4.13 -28.42 -5.39
C PHE A 242 -3.52 -29.44 -6.35
N GLY A 243 -3.52 -30.74 -6.01
CA GLY A 243 -2.91 -31.77 -6.86
C GLY A 243 -1.37 -31.70 -6.94
N ARG A 244 -0.72 -30.79 -6.20
CA ARG A 244 0.73 -30.55 -6.26
C ARG A 244 1.38 -30.49 -4.87
N PRO A 245 2.66 -30.88 -4.75
CA PRO A 245 3.45 -30.64 -3.55
C PRO A 245 3.53 -29.14 -3.23
N LEU A 246 3.64 -28.81 -1.94
CA LEU A 246 3.71 -27.43 -1.48
C LEU A 246 4.94 -26.70 -2.06
N LYS A 247 6.06 -27.42 -2.24
CA LYS A 247 7.25 -26.85 -2.88
C LYS A 247 6.98 -26.39 -4.33
N GLN A 248 6.20 -27.14 -5.10
CA GLN A 248 5.87 -26.75 -6.47
C GLN A 248 4.96 -25.52 -6.49
N LEU A 249 3.98 -25.44 -5.59
CA LEU A 249 3.16 -24.25 -5.42
C LEU A 249 4.00 -23.03 -5.00
N PHE A 250 5.02 -23.24 -4.19
CA PHE A 250 5.95 -22.19 -3.80
C PHE A 250 6.81 -21.71 -4.99
N ASP A 251 7.28 -22.64 -5.84
CA ASP A 251 8.01 -22.29 -7.06
C ASP A 251 7.09 -21.55 -8.07
N GLU A 252 5.83 -21.97 -8.21
CA GLU A 252 4.80 -21.25 -9.00
C GLU A 252 4.55 -19.84 -8.45
N TRP A 253 4.41 -19.70 -7.13
CA TRP A 253 4.26 -18.41 -6.47
C TRP A 253 5.44 -17.48 -6.72
N ARG A 254 6.69 -17.99 -6.71
CA ARG A 254 7.86 -17.17 -7.03
C ARG A 254 7.80 -16.60 -8.44
N VAL A 255 7.37 -17.41 -9.41
CA VAL A 255 7.17 -16.94 -10.80
C VAL A 255 6.06 -15.89 -10.86
N ASP A 256 4.95 -16.08 -10.15
CA ASP A 256 3.86 -15.10 -10.05
C ASP A 256 4.32 -13.78 -9.41
N LEU A 257 5.11 -13.85 -8.33
CA LEU A 257 5.71 -12.71 -7.65
C LEU A 257 6.61 -11.92 -8.61
N ASP A 258 7.52 -12.61 -9.30
CA ASP A 258 8.43 -12.01 -10.26
C ASP A 258 7.64 -11.32 -11.39
N GLN A 259 6.63 -11.99 -11.95
CA GLN A 259 5.79 -11.39 -13.00
C GLN A 259 5.05 -10.15 -12.50
N ARG A 260 4.40 -10.19 -11.33
CA ARG A 260 3.65 -9.03 -10.80
C ARG A 260 4.54 -7.82 -10.54
N TYR A 261 5.71 -8.03 -9.94
CA TYR A 261 6.56 -6.93 -9.49
C TYR A 261 7.60 -6.49 -10.53
N MET A 262 8.10 -7.37 -11.40
CA MET A 262 8.98 -6.97 -12.51
C MET A 262 8.24 -6.24 -13.64
N LEU A 263 6.92 -6.46 -13.80
CA LEU A 263 6.09 -5.71 -14.75
C LEU A 263 5.64 -4.35 -14.19
N MET A 264 5.73 -4.12 -12.88
CA MET A 264 5.35 -2.86 -12.23
C MET A 264 6.02 -1.61 -12.84
N PRO A 265 7.32 -1.61 -13.20
CA PRO A 265 7.96 -0.48 -13.85
C PRO A 265 7.40 -0.20 -15.24
N MET A 266 6.84 -1.16 -15.97
CA MET A 266 6.33 -0.93 -17.33
C MET A 266 5.20 0.11 -17.34
N GLY A 267 4.31 0.08 -16.34
CA GLY A 267 3.27 1.10 -16.18
C GLY A 267 3.83 2.48 -15.81
N LEU A 268 4.82 2.52 -14.91
CA LEU A 268 5.47 3.76 -14.49
C LEU A 268 6.31 4.38 -15.61
N PHE A 269 7.02 3.58 -16.40
CA PHE A 269 7.74 4.03 -17.59
C PHE A 269 6.78 4.57 -18.65
N GLY A 270 5.63 3.93 -18.86
CA GLY A 270 4.57 4.46 -19.73
C GLY A 270 4.12 5.86 -19.30
N LEU A 271 3.82 6.04 -18.00
CA LEU A 271 3.44 7.36 -17.45
C LEU A 271 4.58 8.39 -17.57
N ALA A 272 5.82 7.99 -17.28
CA ALA A 272 6.99 8.86 -17.38
C ALA A 272 7.23 9.32 -18.84
N ILE A 273 7.03 8.44 -19.82
CA ILE A 273 7.10 8.79 -21.24
C ILE A 273 6.02 9.83 -21.59
N TRP A 274 4.79 9.66 -21.11
CA TRP A 274 3.72 10.65 -21.33
C TRP A 274 4.03 12.00 -20.68
N ILE A 275 4.52 12.01 -19.44
CA ILE A 275 4.96 13.23 -18.75
C ILE A 275 6.10 13.90 -19.53
N PHE A 276 7.08 13.12 -19.98
CA PHE A 276 8.20 13.61 -20.78
C PHE A 276 7.74 14.21 -22.12
N CYS A 277 6.84 13.53 -22.85
CA CYS A 277 6.22 14.04 -24.07
C CYS A 277 5.44 15.34 -23.82
N ALA A 278 4.67 15.42 -22.73
CA ALA A 278 3.93 16.62 -22.35
C ALA A 278 4.87 17.80 -22.04
N LEU A 279 5.99 17.54 -21.35
CA LEU A 279 7.03 18.54 -21.10
C LEU A 279 7.67 19.03 -22.41
N LEU A 280 7.99 18.12 -23.34
CA LEU A 280 8.54 18.48 -24.65
C LEU A 280 7.57 19.33 -25.48
N LEU A 281 6.29 18.97 -25.53
CA LEU A 281 5.25 19.74 -26.23
C LEU A 281 5.07 21.12 -25.60
N THR A 282 5.07 21.20 -24.28
CA THR A 282 4.98 22.45 -23.53
C THR A 282 6.17 23.35 -23.84
N ALA A 283 7.39 22.81 -23.81
CA ALA A 283 8.61 23.53 -24.17
C ALA A 283 8.58 24.01 -25.64
N ALA A 284 8.14 23.15 -26.57
CA ALA A 284 8.00 23.50 -27.98
C ALA A 284 6.96 24.63 -28.20
N TYR A 285 5.83 24.59 -27.48
CA TYR A 285 4.81 25.63 -27.50
C TYR A 285 5.34 26.97 -26.99
N PHE A 286 6.02 26.99 -25.84
CA PHE A 286 6.62 28.21 -25.30
C PHE A 286 7.71 28.77 -26.22
N ARG A 287 8.55 27.91 -26.79
CA ARG A 287 9.57 28.31 -27.77
C ARG A 287 8.92 28.94 -29.00
N ARG A 288 7.86 28.34 -29.53
CA ARG A 288 7.10 28.87 -30.68
C ARG A 288 6.41 30.18 -30.35
N ARG A 289 5.81 30.31 -29.17
CA ARG A 289 5.18 31.55 -28.69
C ARG A 289 6.18 32.69 -28.57
N HIS A 290 7.39 32.42 -28.07
CA HIS A 290 8.44 33.43 -27.96
C HIS A 290 8.98 33.86 -29.34
N GLN A 291 9.15 32.91 -30.27
CA GLN A 291 9.52 33.22 -31.65
C GLN A 291 8.46 34.01 -32.40
N ASN A 292 7.18 33.68 -32.23
CA ASN A 292 6.08 34.41 -32.84
C ASN A 292 5.98 35.84 -32.32
N LYS A 293 6.18 36.07 -31.01
CA LYS A 293 6.25 37.43 -30.45
C LYS A 293 7.39 38.24 -31.07
N ARG A 294 8.55 37.62 -31.28
CA ARG A 294 9.69 38.27 -31.95
C ARG A 294 9.39 38.62 -33.41
N ARG A 295 8.71 37.74 -34.15
CA ARG A 295 8.30 38.00 -35.54
C ARG A 295 7.25 39.11 -35.65
N LEU A 296 6.24 39.11 -34.78
CA LEU A 296 5.24 40.18 -34.71
C LEU A 296 5.90 41.53 -34.40
N ALA A 297 6.81 41.59 -33.42
CA ALA A 297 7.54 42.81 -33.11
C ALA A 297 8.42 43.31 -34.29
N GLN A 298 8.93 42.42 -35.13
CA GLN A 298 9.64 42.81 -36.37
C GLN A 298 8.68 43.40 -37.39
N TRP A 299 7.50 42.80 -37.58
CA TRP A 299 6.47 43.32 -38.48
C TRP A 299 5.90 44.67 -38.01
N ASP A 300 5.69 44.88 -36.71
CA ASP A 300 5.23 46.16 -36.16
C ASP A 300 6.26 47.29 -36.45
N VAL A 301 7.55 46.98 -36.36
CA VAL A 301 8.64 47.94 -36.68
C VAL A 301 8.69 48.23 -38.19
N GLU A 302 8.52 47.21 -39.03
CA GLU A 302 8.47 47.37 -40.48
C GLU A 302 7.24 48.17 -40.95
N GLU A 303 6.07 47.92 -40.36
CA GLU A 303 4.84 48.67 -40.63
C GLU A 303 4.96 50.13 -40.17
N ALA A 304 5.48 50.38 -38.97
CA ALA A 304 5.73 51.75 -38.50
C ALA A 304 6.71 52.49 -39.42
N ALA A 305 7.75 51.82 -39.92
CA ALA A 305 8.70 52.39 -40.88
C ALA A 305 8.06 52.66 -42.26
N ARG A 306 7.14 51.81 -42.71
CA ARG A 306 6.36 52.03 -43.95
C ARG A 306 5.36 53.18 -43.81
N HIS A 307 4.63 53.24 -42.70
CA HIS A 307 3.74 54.35 -42.40
C HIS A 307 4.49 55.68 -42.28
N ALA A 308 5.66 55.70 -41.63
CA ALA A 308 6.51 56.89 -41.54
C ALA A 308 7.02 57.35 -42.92
N LYS A 309 7.32 56.43 -43.84
CA LYS A 309 7.69 56.75 -45.23
C LYS A 309 6.51 57.25 -46.08
N ALA A 310 5.29 56.79 -45.81
CA ALA A 310 4.10 57.19 -46.56
C ALA A 310 3.60 58.62 -46.23
N VAL A 311 4.04 59.24 -45.13
CA VAL A 311 3.55 60.55 -44.67
C VAL A 311 4.24 61.76 -45.32
N ASN A 312 5.20 61.58 -46.23
CA ASN A 312 5.97 62.71 -46.80
C ASN A 312 5.92 62.81 -48.33
N VAL A 313 4.73 62.77 -48.91
CA VAL A 313 4.50 63.22 -50.29
C VAL A 313 3.56 64.43 -50.22
N PRO A 314 4.05 65.68 -50.39
CA PRO A 314 3.15 66.81 -50.54
C PRO A 314 2.27 66.57 -51.78
N PRO A 315 0.97 66.94 -51.74
CA PRO A 315 0.07 66.67 -52.85
C PRO A 315 0.64 67.28 -54.13
N TYR A 316 0.63 66.47 -55.20
CA TYR A 316 1.06 66.89 -56.53
C TYR A 316 0.30 68.16 -56.93
N VAL A 317 1.03 69.25 -57.17
CA VAL A 317 0.48 70.48 -57.75
C VAL A 317 0.93 70.50 -59.21
N PRO A 318 0.03 70.32 -60.19
CA PRO A 318 0.38 70.38 -61.61
C PRO A 318 0.89 71.78 -61.97
N TRP A 319 1.89 71.88 -62.83
CA TRP A 319 2.31 73.17 -63.39
C TRP A 319 1.29 73.66 -64.43
N PRO A 320 1.06 74.98 -64.58
CA PRO A 320 0.08 75.49 -65.54
C PRO A 320 0.45 75.09 -66.98
N GLY A 321 -0.32 74.17 -67.58
CA GLY A 321 -0.13 73.67 -68.95
C GLY A 321 0.12 72.17 -69.08
N GLU A 322 0.26 71.43 -67.98
CA GLU A 322 0.35 69.97 -67.99
C GLU A 322 -1.06 69.34 -68.00
N ASP A 323 -1.35 68.50 -69.01
CA ASP A 323 -2.52 67.63 -69.02
C ASP A 323 -2.18 66.34 -68.24
N PRO A 324 -2.82 66.04 -67.08
CA PRO A 324 -2.44 64.91 -66.24
C PRO A 324 -2.75 63.52 -66.83
N PHE A 325 -3.28 63.44 -68.04
CA PHE A 325 -3.79 62.21 -68.66
C PHE A 325 -3.18 61.90 -70.04
N ASP A 326 -2.01 62.45 -70.37
CA ASP A 326 -1.28 62.09 -71.59
C ASP A 326 -0.55 60.75 -71.37
N ASP A 327 -1.09 59.67 -71.94
CA ASP A 327 -0.81 58.26 -71.61
C ASP A 327 0.18 57.62 -72.61
N ASP A 328 1.23 58.34 -73.02
CA ASP A 328 2.27 57.84 -73.93
C ASP A 328 3.34 57.03 -73.16
N LEU A 329 2.96 55.80 -72.77
CA LEU A 329 3.85 54.78 -72.22
C LEU A 329 4.53 53.97 -73.34
N ASP A 330 5.65 54.47 -73.87
CA ASP A 330 6.41 53.82 -74.95
C ASP A 330 7.69 53.09 -74.46
N ASP A 331 7.68 52.55 -73.23
CA ASP A 331 8.90 52.00 -72.59
C ASP A 331 8.75 50.58 -71.98
N GLU A 332 7.97 49.70 -72.63
CA GLU A 332 8.00 48.25 -72.34
C GLU A 332 8.22 47.40 -73.60
N LYS A 333 9.50 47.23 -73.99
CA LYS A 333 9.90 46.11 -74.84
C LYS A 333 11.12 45.38 -74.25
N PRO A 334 10.98 44.11 -73.81
CA PRO A 334 12.08 43.37 -73.22
C PRO A 334 13.15 42.97 -74.25
N PRO A 335 14.46 43.04 -73.94
CA PRO A 335 15.50 42.65 -74.88
C PRO A 335 15.61 41.12 -75.02
N GLY A 336 15.67 40.65 -76.26
CA GLY A 336 15.80 39.22 -76.61
C GLY A 336 17.15 38.58 -76.24
N PRO A 337 17.25 37.23 -76.28
CA PRO A 337 18.36 36.48 -75.70
C PRO A 337 19.67 36.62 -76.49
N ARG A 338 20.77 36.87 -75.77
CA ARG A 338 22.14 36.88 -76.30
C ARG A 338 22.73 35.46 -76.29
N LEU A 339 23.05 34.93 -77.47
CA LEU A 339 23.96 33.79 -77.63
C LEU A 339 25.40 34.33 -77.68
N MET A 340 26.26 33.84 -76.80
CA MET A 340 27.72 34.00 -76.88
C MET A 340 28.33 32.61 -76.97
N ASN A 341 29.19 32.43 -77.98
CA ASN A 341 30.06 31.27 -78.19
C ASN A 341 31.19 31.19 -77.15
#